data_AF-A0A1X0IK60-F1
#
_entry.id   AF-A0A1X0IK60-F1
#
_cell.length_a   1.000
_cell.length_b   1.000
_cell.length_c   1.000
_cell.angle_alpha   90.00
_cell.angle_beta   90.00
_cell.angle_gamma   90.00
#
_symmetry.space_group_name_H-M   'P 1'
#
loop_
_entity.id
_entity.type
_entity.pdbx_description
1 polymer ?
#
loop_
_entity_poly.entity_id
_entity_poly.type
_entity_poly.pdbx_seq_one_letter_code
_entity_poly.pdbx_strand_id
1 'polypeptide(L)'
;MQMNQVRARGGTLLCTLLSGALAIGTLGEAPAAQASCISAFGIGNGGGCTSNLTSFAIGIGTNATADAGNGFFSTAVSFGNNAVSATTLSFLSFAVAVGDYARASTLPGFLNIAWQQGPGSSAAMGALNFAIGVLTSGSGSQSTGVAGVGNIAFQIGPGTMTNIGSLNLTLASATGGSGSKATSAGGFGNLALNIGNAGTALTQGFLSSATNILGDSIVKALGILTAAGNLLGNGNLVTSAGPYPNTTLSLAFNFFGDNNTVTAGWGPFAIAGAISQNLRTITRSLPGVNVNGIMAGGAAAVGSSRKAAPAAAGTNTETTTTTSASSGKKASASNTRVVGQRKSPATARTGGGNKKAAGSARPGISGKKSAE
;
A
#
# COMPACT_ATOMS: atom_id res chain seq x y z
N MET A 1 -45.72 -1.15 6.08
CA MET A 1 -44.56 -0.48 5.44
C MET A 1 -43.45 -1.51 5.27
N GLN A 2 -42.88 -1.67 4.08
CA GLN A 2 -41.73 -2.56 3.84
C GLN A 2 -40.50 -1.72 3.48
N MET A 3 -39.41 -1.89 4.21
CA MET A 3 -38.14 -1.24 3.89
C MET A 3 -37.39 -2.08 2.86
N ASN A 4 -37.22 -1.55 1.65
CA ASN A 4 -36.39 -2.16 0.62
C ASN A 4 -34.92 -2.11 1.05
N GLN A 5 -34.31 -3.27 1.33
CA GLN A 5 -32.87 -3.32 1.57
C GLN A 5 -32.11 -3.18 0.26
N VAL A 6 -31.39 -2.06 0.10
CA VAL A 6 -30.57 -1.77 -1.08
C VAL A 6 -29.34 -2.68 -1.08
N ARG A 7 -29.39 -3.74 -1.89
CA ARG A 7 -28.31 -4.72 -2.04
C ARG A 7 -27.10 -4.12 -2.75
N ALA A 8 -26.25 -3.43 -1.99
CA ALA A 8 -25.00 -2.86 -2.48
C ALA A 8 -24.09 -3.94 -3.08
N ARG A 9 -23.95 -3.96 -4.41
CA ARG A 9 -22.97 -4.78 -5.12
C ARG A 9 -21.57 -4.14 -5.01
N GLY A 10 -20.99 -4.21 -3.82
CA GLY A 10 -19.60 -3.82 -3.58
C GLY A 10 -18.64 -4.79 -4.28
N GLY A 11 -18.16 -4.41 -5.46
CA GLY A 11 -17.07 -5.11 -6.15
C GLY A 11 -15.73 -4.80 -5.49
N THR A 12 -15.47 -5.39 -4.32
CA THR A 12 -14.20 -5.21 -3.60
C THR A 12 -13.04 -5.81 -4.40
N LEU A 13 -11.99 -5.00 -4.60
CA LEU A 13 -10.86 -5.37 -5.47
C LEU A 13 -10.09 -6.61 -4.96
N LEU A 14 -9.74 -7.48 -5.90
CA LEU A 14 -8.88 -8.64 -5.70
C LEU A 14 -7.39 -8.23 -5.57
N CYS A 15 -7.05 -7.46 -4.53
CA CYS A 15 -5.72 -6.89 -4.32
C CYS A 15 -5.09 -7.28 -2.95
N THR A 16 -5.29 -8.53 -2.54
CA THR A 16 -4.85 -9.05 -1.22
C THR A 16 -4.03 -10.34 -1.36
N LEU A 17 -3.06 -10.37 -2.28
CA LEU A 17 -2.34 -11.62 -2.64
C LEU A 17 -0.83 -11.44 -2.96
N LEU A 18 -0.19 -10.38 -2.46
CA LEU A 18 1.27 -10.17 -2.58
C LEU A 18 2.01 -9.89 -1.25
N SER A 19 1.30 -9.67 -0.14
CA SER A 19 1.93 -9.35 1.17
C SER A 19 2.34 -10.58 2.00
N GLY A 20 2.11 -11.80 1.51
CA GLY A 20 2.31 -13.05 2.28
C GLY A 20 3.69 -13.71 2.18
N ALA A 21 4.62 -13.15 1.38
CA ALA A 21 5.82 -13.87 0.93
C ALA A 21 7.14 -13.49 1.64
N LEU A 22 7.14 -12.53 2.57
CA LEU A 22 8.36 -11.93 3.12
C LEU A 22 8.49 -12.03 4.65
N ALA A 23 7.98 -13.11 5.24
CA ALA A 23 7.93 -13.32 6.70
C ALA A 23 8.51 -14.67 7.17
N ILE A 24 9.13 -15.46 6.29
CA ILE A 24 9.60 -16.82 6.58
C ILE A 24 11.05 -16.96 6.08
N GLY A 25 12.00 -17.07 7.00
CA GLY A 25 13.45 -17.04 6.69
C GLY A 25 14.36 -17.40 7.86
N THR A 26 13.90 -18.28 8.76
CA THR A 26 14.69 -18.82 9.88
C THR A 26 15.64 -19.91 9.40
N LEU A 27 16.93 -19.85 9.78
CA LEU A 27 18.00 -20.78 9.37
C LEU A 27 18.77 -21.38 10.58
N GLY A 28 18.08 -21.93 11.59
CA GLY A 28 18.65 -22.33 12.90
C GLY A 28 19.70 -23.48 12.91
N GLU A 29 20.41 -23.64 14.06
CA GLU A 29 21.10 -24.86 14.59
C GLU A 29 22.22 -24.70 15.66
N ALA A 30 22.47 -23.48 16.10
CA ALA A 30 22.18 -23.08 17.46
C ALA A 30 22.82 -23.71 18.77
N PRO A 31 23.32 -22.90 19.75
CA PRO A 31 23.53 -23.25 21.18
C PRO A 31 22.43 -23.95 21.97
N ALA A 32 22.70 -25.21 22.31
CA ALA A 32 22.13 -25.83 23.49
C ALA A 32 22.41 -24.97 24.76
N ALA A 33 21.91 -25.37 25.93
CA ALA A 33 21.85 -24.46 27.07
C ALA A 33 22.43 -25.00 28.39
N GLN A 34 23.73 -25.10 28.66
CA GLN A 34 24.93 -25.53 27.93
C GLN A 34 25.20 -25.10 26.48
N ALA A 35 25.84 -23.93 26.29
CA ALA A 35 26.16 -23.34 24.98
C ALA A 35 27.09 -24.20 24.09
N SER A 36 26.50 -25.16 23.39
CA SER A 36 27.09 -25.75 22.19
C SER A 36 27.26 -24.66 21.13
N CYS A 37 28.45 -24.08 20.95
CA CYS A 37 28.77 -23.27 19.76
C CYS A 37 29.64 -24.08 18.80
N ILE A 38 29.28 -24.23 17.51
CA ILE A 38 30.20 -24.65 16.44
C ILE A 38 31.32 -23.56 16.31
N SER A 39 32.34 -23.71 15.46
CA SER A 39 33.37 -22.67 15.31
C SER A 39 33.82 -22.52 13.86
N ALA A 40 34.73 -21.56 13.64
CA ALA A 40 34.96 -20.94 12.35
C ALA A 40 35.95 -21.65 11.43
N PHE A 41 36.10 -21.14 10.21
CA PHE A 41 37.03 -21.62 9.19
C PHE A 41 36.85 -23.09 8.75
N GLY A 42 35.66 -23.65 9.00
CA GLY A 42 35.25 -25.03 8.74
C GLY A 42 35.18 -25.90 10.00
N ILE A 43 35.62 -25.42 11.17
CA ILE A 43 35.92 -26.28 12.33
C ILE A 43 34.84 -26.17 13.41
N GLY A 44 33.94 -27.15 13.44
CA GLY A 44 32.78 -27.11 14.30
C GLY A 44 32.92 -27.65 15.72
N ASN A 45 32.78 -26.78 16.73
CA ASN A 45 32.69 -27.14 18.17
C ASN A 45 31.30 -27.64 18.69
N GLY A 46 30.35 -27.95 17.81
CA GLY A 46 28.99 -28.48 18.13
C GLY A 46 27.96 -27.41 18.55
N GLY A 47 26.74 -27.44 18.00
CA GLY A 47 25.70 -26.39 18.11
C GLY A 47 25.96 -25.08 17.35
N GLY A 48 25.53 -25.00 16.10
CA GLY A 48 25.25 -23.70 15.51
C GLY A 48 26.31 -22.83 14.89
N CYS A 49 27.35 -22.40 15.57
CA CYS A 49 28.40 -21.51 15.01
C CYS A 49 29.28 -22.08 13.84
N THR A 50 28.63 -22.66 12.82
CA THR A 50 29.00 -23.26 11.51
C THR A 50 29.81 -22.42 10.54
N SER A 51 30.91 -21.77 10.92
CA SER A 51 31.70 -21.05 9.91
C SER A 51 32.50 -21.95 8.99
N ASN A 52 32.42 -21.64 7.69
CA ASN A 52 33.25 -21.96 6.53
C ASN A 52 34.59 -21.20 6.63
N LEU A 53 35.60 -21.58 5.83
CA LEU A 53 36.90 -20.87 5.61
C LEU A 53 36.77 -19.34 5.39
N THR A 54 35.55 -18.93 5.07
CA THR A 54 35.15 -17.55 4.87
C THR A 54 33.85 -17.28 5.67
N SER A 55 32.74 -17.99 5.40
CA SER A 55 31.34 -17.64 5.81
C SER A 55 30.74 -18.39 7.03
N PHE A 56 29.43 -18.28 7.37
CA PHE A 56 28.48 -19.22 8.11
C PHE A 56 28.58 -19.43 9.69
N ALA A 57 27.49 -19.79 10.44
CA ALA A 57 27.27 -19.82 11.94
C ALA A 57 25.87 -19.40 12.53
N ILE A 58 25.50 -19.82 13.78
CA ILE A 58 24.10 -19.94 14.33
C ILE A 58 23.97 -20.06 15.91
N GLY A 59 22.80 -19.77 16.55
CA GLY A 59 22.44 -19.61 18.01
C GLY A 59 21.11 -20.29 18.54
N ILE A 60 21.02 -21.03 19.69
CA ILE A 60 19.75 -21.36 20.45
C ILE A 60 19.98 -21.02 21.94
N GLY A 61 18.95 -21.21 22.77
CA GLY A 61 18.99 -21.07 24.21
C GLY A 61 18.88 -19.61 24.61
N THR A 62 18.67 -19.36 25.90
CA THR A 62 18.84 -17.98 26.39
C THR A 62 20.27 -17.54 26.08
N ASN A 63 20.44 -16.41 25.38
CA ASN A 63 21.71 -15.83 24.92
C ASN A 63 22.36 -16.44 23.66
N ALA A 64 21.58 -17.21 22.90
CA ALA A 64 21.84 -17.62 21.52
C ALA A 64 22.68 -16.62 20.68
N THR A 65 23.90 -16.99 20.29
CA THR A 65 24.81 -16.16 19.45
C THR A 65 25.62 -17.04 18.48
N ALA A 66 26.11 -16.44 17.39
CA ALA A 66 25.92 -17.05 16.08
C ALA A 66 26.85 -16.59 14.92
N ASP A 67 27.91 -15.80 15.12
CA ASP A 67 28.46 -14.96 14.03
C ASP A 67 29.07 -15.70 12.82
N ALA A 68 28.57 -15.37 11.64
CA ALA A 68 28.71 -16.15 10.42
C ALA A 68 29.02 -15.31 9.19
N GLY A 69 29.61 -14.15 9.44
CA GLY A 69 30.14 -13.29 8.40
C GLY A 69 31.17 -13.97 7.49
N ASN A 70 31.56 -13.23 6.46
CA ASN A 70 32.89 -13.22 5.83
C ASN A 70 33.26 -14.31 4.83
N GLY A 71 32.25 -14.98 4.27
CA GLY A 71 32.29 -15.38 2.88
C GLY A 71 32.66 -14.20 1.98
N PHE A 72 32.62 -14.46 0.68
CA PHE A 72 31.98 -13.43 -0.16
C PHE A 72 30.58 -13.13 0.46
N PHE A 73 29.92 -14.15 1.04
CA PHE A 73 28.66 -14.15 1.78
C PHE A 73 28.76 -13.85 3.33
N SER A 74 27.85 -13.13 4.03
CA SER A 74 27.88 -12.94 5.53
C SER A 74 26.58 -13.22 6.37
N THR A 75 26.47 -14.37 7.09
CA THR A 75 25.34 -14.85 7.97
C THR A 75 25.48 -14.46 9.43
N ALA A 76 24.48 -14.85 10.22
CA ALA A 76 24.45 -15.60 11.50
C ALA A 76 23.01 -16.11 11.72
N VAL A 77 22.61 -17.06 12.58
CA VAL A 77 21.15 -17.30 12.82
C VAL A 77 20.88 -17.53 14.31
N SER A 78 19.73 -17.26 14.94
CA SER A 78 19.68 -17.31 16.42
C SER A 78 18.28 -17.33 17.08
N PHE A 79 18.16 -17.97 18.24
CA PHE A 79 16.89 -18.47 18.81
C PHE A 79 16.85 -18.63 20.35
N GLY A 80 16.35 -17.63 21.07
CA GLY A 80 15.98 -17.71 22.48
C GLY A 80 15.74 -16.33 23.07
N ASN A 81 15.26 -16.24 24.32
CA ASN A 81 15.17 -14.94 24.97
C ASN A 81 16.59 -14.37 25.09
N ASN A 82 16.81 -13.21 24.45
CA ASN A 82 18.11 -12.72 23.97
C ASN A 82 18.71 -13.62 22.87
N ALA A 83 18.71 -13.12 21.63
CA ALA A 83 19.29 -13.80 20.46
C ALA A 83 19.88 -12.79 19.44
N VAL A 84 21.01 -13.13 18.78
CA VAL A 84 21.72 -12.27 17.79
C VAL A 84 22.34 -13.07 16.63
N SER A 85 22.28 -12.56 15.38
CA SER A 85 22.68 -13.27 14.14
C SER A 85 22.78 -12.43 12.78
N ALA A 86 22.64 -12.92 11.47
CA ALA A 86 22.78 -12.29 10.05
C ALA A 86 22.43 -13.18 8.75
N THR A 87 22.49 -12.85 7.42
CA THR A 87 22.57 -13.93 6.32
C THR A 87 23.58 -13.84 5.13
N THR A 88 24.18 -14.99 4.81
CA THR A 88 25.20 -15.41 3.82
C THR A 88 24.54 -15.95 2.55
N LEU A 89 24.18 -15.09 1.61
CA LEU A 89 24.47 -15.37 0.19
C LEU A 89 24.87 -14.04 -0.45
N SER A 90 25.75 -13.33 0.25
CA SER A 90 25.60 -11.88 0.36
C SER A 90 26.82 -11.09 0.78
N PHE A 91 27.07 -10.08 -0.02
CA PHE A 91 28.31 -9.38 -0.16
C PHE A 91 28.24 -8.17 0.77
N LEU A 92 28.88 -8.30 1.94
CA LEU A 92 28.87 -7.34 3.06
C LEU A 92 27.46 -7.28 3.70
N SER A 93 27.21 -8.02 4.79
CA SER A 93 25.82 -8.41 5.18
C SER A 93 25.62 -8.69 6.68
N PHE A 94 24.43 -8.35 7.20
CA PHE A 94 24.13 -8.20 8.65
C PHE A 94 22.77 -8.81 9.09
N ALA A 95 22.18 -8.40 10.23
CA ALA A 95 21.87 -9.27 11.40
C ALA A 95 20.47 -9.98 11.66
N VAL A 96 20.29 -11.34 11.64
CA VAL A 96 19.19 -12.33 12.06
C VAL A 96 18.95 -12.42 13.60
N ALA A 97 17.79 -12.87 14.14
CA ALA A 97 17.56 -13.56 15.45
C ALA A 97 16.07 -13.67 15.90
N VAL A 98 15.72 -14.60 16.83
CA VAL A 98 14.35 -14.91 17.34
C VAL A 98 14.27 -15.16 18.87
N GLY A 99 13.17 -14.73 19.54
CA GLY A 99 12.91 -14.82 21.00
C GLY A 99 12.19 -13.56 21.52
N ASP A 100 11.95 -13.38 22.83
CA ASP A 100 11.89 -12.00 23.34
C ASP A 100 13.30 -11.40 23.30
N TYR A 101 13.46 -10.15 22.86
CA TYR A 101 14.77 -9.46 22.76
C TYR A 101 15.72 -10.08 21.72
N ALA A 102 15.16 -10.43 20.56
CA ALA A 102 15.88 -10.92 19.39
C ALA A 102 16.10 -9.83 18.32
N ARG A 103 16.74 -10.14 17.17
CA ARG A 103 17.42 -9.13 16.29
C ARG A 103 17.73 -9.54 14.81
N ALA A 104 16.76 -9.64 13.86
CA ALA A 104 16.83 -10.24 12.50
C ALA A 104 16.86 -9.47 11.16
N SER A 105 17.69 -9.99 10.24
CA SER A 105 18.08 -9.46 8.93
C SER A 105 18.58 -10.55 8.01
N THR A 106 18.09 -10.58 6.77
CA THR A 106 18.54 -11.55 5.78
C THR A 106 18.83 -10.94 4.42
N LEU A 107 19.43 -11.75 3.56
CA LEU A 107 20.42 -11.40 2.56
C LEU A 107 20.70 -12.75 1.84
N PRO A 108 20.19 -12.94 0.61
CA PRO A 108 20.88 -12.52 -0.60
C PRO A 108 20.91 -11.00 -0.77
N GLY A 109 22.11 -10.45 -0.94
CA GLY A 109 22.25 -9.03 -1.14
C GLY A 109 23.65 -8.47 -1.19
N PHE A 110 23.73 -7.17 -1.48
CA PHE A 110 24.92 -6.35 -1.30
C PHE A 110 24.57 -5.24 -0.31
N LEU A 111 25.18 -5.22 0.88
CA LEU A 111 24.96 -4.18 1.90
C LEU A 111 23.51 -4.04 2.41
N ASN A 112 22.80 -5.12 2.78
CA ASN A 112 21.59 -4.98 3.61
C ASN A 112 21.89 -5.15 5.12
N ILE A 113 21.01 -4.60 5.96
CA ILE A 113 21.03 -4.65 7.44
C ILE A 113 19.59 -4.78 7.96
N ALA A 114 19.38 -5.39 9.13
CA ALA A 114 18.09 -5.39 9.82
C ALA A 114 18.14 -5.91 11.29
N TRP A 115 16.97 -6.06 11.93
CA TRP A 115 16.72 -6.33 13.36
C TRP A 115 15.32 -7.02 13.56
N GLN A 116 14.98 -7.73 14.67
CA GLN A 116 13.80 -8.65 14.86
C GLN A 116 13.52 -8.92 16.36
N GLN A 117 13.20 -10.17 16.78
CA GLN A 117 11.93 -10.60 17.45
C GLN A 117 11.65 -10.30 18.92
N GLY A 118 10.40 -10.60 19.30
CA GLY A 118 9.79 -10.31 20.59
C GLY A 118 8.83 -9.14 20.44
N PRO A 119 8.81 -8.23 21.41
CA PRO A 119 9.90 -7.26 21.56
C PRO A 119 10.83 -7.00 20.35
N GLY A 120 10.27 -7.00 19.12
CA GLY A 120 11.02 -7.02 17.86
C GLY A 120 10.25 -7.00 16.53
N SER A 121 10.96 -7.20 15.41
CA SER A 121 10.66 -6.69 14.04
C SER A 121 10.88 -7.60 12.77
N SER A 122 12.00 -7.53 12.03
CA SER A 122 12.56 -8.29 10.84
C SER A 122 13.06 -7.38 9.68
N ALA A 123 13.95 -7.88 8.78
CA ALA A 123 14.02 -7.44 7.36
C ALA A 123 15.02 -8.17 6.45
N ALA A 124 15.10 -7.78 5.15
CA ALA A 124 15.86 -8.56 4.18
C ALA A 124 16.35 -7.91 2.85
N MET A 125 17.05 -8.73 2.05
CA MET A 125 16.91 -8.93 0.60
C MET A 125 17.11 -7.78 -0.40
N GLY A 126 18.06 -8.00 -1.33
CA GLY A 126 18.39 -7.10 -2.44
C GLY A 126 19.67 -6.31 -2.15
N ALA A 127 19.83 -5.07 -2.57
CA ALA A 127 21.01 -4.26 -2.22
C ALA A 127 20.67 -3.00 -1.39
N LEU A 128 21.54 -2.59 -0.47
CA LEU A 128 21.40 -1.35 0.31
C LEU A 128 20.11 -1.26 1.17
N ASN A 129 19.50 -2.38 1.55
CA ASN A 129 18.23 -2.39 2.28
C ASN A 129 18.42 -2.41 3.80
N PHE A 130 17.61 -1.65 4.51
CA PHE A 130 17.60 -1.58 5.96
C PHE A 130 16.18 -1.86 6.43
N ALA A 131 15.93 -2.82 7.33
CA ALA A 131 14.83 -2.57 8.24
C ALA A 131 15.02 -3.00 9.68
N ILE A 132 14.57 -2.10 10.53
CA ILE A 132 14.78 -2.18 11.94
C ILE A 132 13.40 -2.09 12.55
N GLY A 133 13.24 -2.77 13.67
CA GLY A 133 12.19 -2.36 14.56
C GLY A 133 12.36 -2.95 15.92
N VAL A 134 11.47 -2.53 16.79
CA VAL A 134 11.54 -2.73 18.22
C VAL A 134 10.12 -2.85 18.70
N LEU A 135 9.87 -3.72 19.67
CA LEU A 135 8.63 -3.68 20.45
C LEU A 135 9.05 -3.53 21.92
N THR A 136 8.48 -2.54 22.59
CA THR A 136 9.04 -1.97 23.84
C THR A 136 8.23 -2.33 25.07
N SER A 137 7.06 -2.95 24.90
CA SER A 137 6.17 -3.41 25.97
C SER A 137 5.36 -4.62 25.47
N GLY A 138 5.38 -5.73 26.20
CA GLY A 138 4.56 -6.90 25.88
C GLY A 138 3.06 -6.66 26.16
N SER A 139 2.14 -7.44 25.59
CA SER A 139 2.32 -8.62 24.73
C SER A 139 2.71 -8.32 23.27
N GLY A 140 3.29 -9.31 22.59
CA GLY A 140 3.80 -9.27 21.22
C GLY A 140 2.81 -8.83 20.12
N SER A 141 3.25 -8.55 18.88
CA SER A 141 4.56 -8.85 18.29
C SER A 141 4.80 -8.00 17.02
N GLN A 142 6.05 -7.99 16.52
CA GLN A 142 6.38 -8.03 15.07
C GLN A 142 5.83 -6.87 14.20
N SER A 143 5.99 -6.83 12.86
CA SER A 143 6.87 -7.59 11.95
C SER A 143 7.39 -6.64 10.86
N THR A 144 8.69 -6.53 10.63
CA THR A 144 9.28 -5.55 9.70
C THR A 144 9.93 -6.26 8.50
N GLY A 145 10.12 -5.57 7.36
CA GLY A 145 10.50 -6.19 6.10
C GLY A 145 10.85 -5.20 5.00
N VAL A 146 11.90 -5.49 4.22
CA VAL A 146 12.31 -4.75 3.01
C VAL A 146 12.74 -5.73 1.92
N ALA A 147 12.58 -5.35 0.66
CA ALA A 147 13.05 -6.10 -0.50
C ALA A 147 13.33 -5.17 -1.70
N GLY A 148 14.55 -5.21 -2.23
CA GLY A 148 14.90 -4.58 -3.52
C GLY A 148 16.17 -3.71 -3.46
N VAL A 149 16.12 -2.40 -3.74
CA VAL A 149 17.34 -1.56 -3.72
C VAL A 149 17.20 -0.27 -2.91
N GLY A 150 17.91 -0.16 -1.78
CA GLY A 150 17.97 1.08 -1.00
C GLY A 150 16.74 1.37 -0.14
N ASN A 151 15.94 0.35 0.20
CA ASN A 151 14.74 0.55 1.01
C ASN A 151 15.09 0.67 2.50
N ILE A 152 14.39 1.53 3.24
CA ILE A 152 14.55 1.73 4.68
C ILE A 152 13.18 1.54 5.36
N ALA A 153 13.06 0.61 6.30
CA ALA A 153 11.87 0.47 7.13
C ALA A 153 12.24 0.55 8.62
N PHE A 154 11.44 1.27 9.42
CA PHE A 154 11.68 1.46 10.85
C PHE A 154 10.38 1.39 11.65
N GLN A 155 10.19 0.32 12.42
CA GLN A 155 8.96 0.07 13.18
C GLN A 155 9.20 0.09 14.71
N ILE A 156 8.40 0.86 15.44
CA ILE A 156 8.30 0.78 16.90
C ILE A 156 6.89 0.29 17.29
N GLY A 157 6.82 -0.72 18.15
CA GLY A 157 5.57 -1.28 18.65
C GLY A 157 4.88 -2.27 17.69
N PRO A 158 3.74 -2.86 18.09
CA PRO A 158 3.14 -3.99 17.38
C PRO A 158 2.57 -3.59 16.02
N GLY A 159 2.66 -4.49 15.04
CA GLY A 159 2.10 -4.28 13.71
C GLY A 159 2.78 -5.05 12.60
N THR A 160 2.87 -4.44 11.43
CA THR A 160 3.55 -4.95 10.25
C THR A 160 4.12 -3.81 9.42
N MET A 161 5.27 -4.06 8.80
CA MET A 161 5.97 -3.11 7.94
C MET A 161 6.65 -3.82 6.77
N THR A 162 6.43 -3.33 5.55
CA THR A 162 6.93 -3.98 4.31
C THR A 162 7.30 -2.96 3.24
N ASN A 163 8.54 -2.94 2.75
CA ASN A 163 8.88 -2.16 1.55
C ASN A 163 9.32 -3.08 0.41
N ILE A 164 8.88 -2.75 -0.81
CA ILE A 164 9.14 -3.58 -2.00
C ILE A 164 9.48 -2.65 -3.17
N GLY A 165 10.66 -2.81 -3.77
CA GLY A 165 11.13 -1.99 -4.90
C GLY A 165 12.41 -1.26 -4.56
N SER A 166 12.50 0.05 -4.81
CA SER A 166 13.73 0.80 -4.55
C SER A 166 13.50 2.12 -3.83
N LEU A 167 14.46 2.54 -2.99
CA LEU A 167 14.49 3.83 -2.29
C LEU A 167 13.23 4.14 -1.43
N ASN A 168 12.45 3.12 -1.05
CA ASN A 168 11.24 3.32 -0.26
C ASN A 168 11.58 3.47 1.23
N LEU A 169 11.08 4.50 1.88
CA LEU A 169 11.20 4.77 3.32
C LEU A 169 9.87 4.48 4.03
N THR A 170 9.89 3.73 5.14
CA THR A 170 8.72 3.59 6.01
C THR A 170 9.08 3.70 7.48
N LEU A 171 8.19 4.32 8.24
CA LEU A 171 8.36 4.68 9.65
C LEU A 171 7.02 4.44 10.37
N ALA A 172 7.02 3.64 11.43
CA ALA A 172 5.83 3.36 12.21
C ALA A 172 6.16 3.42 13.69
N SER A 173 5.22 3.91 14.50
CA SER A 173 5.40 3.99 15.95
C SER A 173 4.06 3.86 16.64
N ALA A 174 3.87 2.78 17.40
CA ALA A 174 2.71 2.58 18.25
C ALA A 174 2.97 3.15 19.65
N THR A 175 2.16 4.14 20.03
CA THR A 175 2.29 4.86 21.30
C THR A 175 0.96 4.76 22.06
N GLY A 176 0.88 3.86 23.04
CA GLY A 176 -0.28 3.75 23.94
C GLY A 176 -1.53 3.08 23.39
N GLY A 177 -1.47 2.42 22.23
CA GLY A 177 -2.59 1.66 21.65
C GLY A 177 -2.31 0.15 21.60
N SER A 178 -3.34 -0.66 21.81
CA SER A 178 -3.32 -2.12 21.63
C SER A 178 -3.63 -2.57 20.19
N GLY A 179 -3.68 -1.63 19.24
CA GLY A 179 -4.08 -1.90 17.85
C GLY A 179 -2.87 -2.21 16.96
N SER A 180 -3.03 -3.22 16.10
CA SER A 180 -2.01 -3.58 15.12
C SER A 180 -1.89 -2.54 14.01
N LYS A 181 -0.65 -2.23 13.62
CA LYS A 181 -0.35 -1.34 12.49
C LYS A 181 -0.09 -2.10 11.20
N ALA A 182 -0.34 -1.46 10.06
CA ALA A 182 0.15 -1.91 8.76
C ALA A 182 0.83 -0.75 8.01
N THR A 183 2.09 -0.90 7.62
CA THR A 183 2.87 0.20 7.02
C THR A 183 3.64 -0.30 5.80
N SER A 184 3.29 0.17 4.61
CA SER A 184 3.79 -0.46 3.38
C SER A 184 4.16 0.56 2.31
N ALA A 185 5.30 0.35 1.64
CA ALA A 185 5.75 1.18 0.52
C ALA A 185 6.24 0.34 -0.66
N GLY A 186 5.53 0.44 -1.80
CA GLY A 186 5.82 -0.32 -3.02
C GLY A 186 6.24 0.55 -4.20
N GLY A 187 7.28 0.18 -4.94
CA GLY A 187 7.73 0.88 -6.15
C GLY A 187 9.04 1.64 -5.95
N PHE A 188 9.14 2.88 -6.43
CA PHE A 188 10.37 3.69 -6.37
C PHE A 188 10.21 4.97 -5.53
N GLY A 189 11.06 5.16 -4.52
CA GLY A 189 11.21 6.42 -3.80
C GLY A 189 10.01 6.84 -2.94
N ASN A 190 9.20 5.89 -2.47
CA ASN A 190 7.95 6.19 -1.77
C ASN A 190 8.13 6.27 -0.23
N LEU A 191 7.24 6.99 0.44
CA LEU A 191 7.25 7.22 1.90
C LEU A 191 5.97 6.68 2.57
N ALA A 192 6.06 5.89 3.65
CA ALA A 192 4.90 5.64 4.53
C ALA A 192 5.19 5.92 6.02
N LEU A 193 4.44 6.84 6.63
CA LEU A 193 4.48 7.16 8.06
C LEU A 193 3.23 6.60 8.77
N ASN A 194 3.36 5.92 9.91
CA ASN A 194 2.23 5.37 10.67
C ASN A 194 2.43 5.49 12.20
N ILE A 195 2.22 6.68 12.73
CA ILE A 195 2.52 7.09 14.11
C ILE A 195 1.21 7.20 14.92
N GLY A 196 1.20 6.76 16.19
CA GLY A 196 0.03 6.84 17.08
C GLY A 196 -0.61 5.48 17.37
N ASN A 197 -1.88 5.44 17.77
CA ASN A 197 -2.50 4.25 18.37
C ASN A 197 -2.50 2.98 17.49
N ALA A 198 -2.95 3.08 16.23
CA ALA A 198 -3.17 1.94 15.34
C ALA A 198 -3.10 2.39 13.86
N GLY A 199 -3.91 1.81 12.96
CA GLY A 199 -4.09 2.27 11.59
C GLY A 199 -3.16 1.69 10.52
N THR A 200 -3.43 2.06 9.27
CA THR A 200 -2.72 1.61 8.06
C THR A 200 -2.17 2.81 7.28
N ALA A 201 -0.92 2.74 6.83
CA ALA A 201 -0.35 3.65 5.83
C ALA A 201 0.26 2.85 4.67
N LEU A 202 -0.30 3.00 3.47
CA LEU A 202 0.11 2.29 2.26
C LEU A 202 0.47 3.30 1.17
N THR A 203 1.67 3.22 0.62
CA THR A 203 2.06 3.95 -0.59
C THR A 203 2.49 2.97 -1.69
N GLN A 204 2.12 3.24 -2.95
CA GLN A 204 2.50 2.43 -4.09
C GLN A 204 2.67 3.26 -5.37
N GLY A 205 3.87 3.25 -5.94
CA GLY A 205 4.17 3.83 -7.25
C GLY A 205 5.54 4.51 -7.31
N PHE A 206 5.57 5.79 -7.66
CA PHE A 206 6.81 6.54 -7.89
C PHE A 206 6.78 7.88 -7.15
N LEU A 207 7.69 8.09 -6.19
CA LEU A 207 7.79 9.31 -5.36
C LEU A 207 6.47 9.67 -4.63
N SER A 208 5.73 8.67 -4.14
CA SER A 208 4.44 8.86 -3.45
C SER A 208 4.53 8.69 -1.94
N SER A 209 3.70 9.43 -1.19
CA SER A 209 3.74 9.50 0.29
C SER A 209 2.39 9.18 0.94
N ALA A 210 2.39 8.38 2.01
CA ALA A 210 1.23 8.08 2.84
C ALA A 210 1.56 8.36 4.32
N THR A 211 0.80 9.20 5.01
CA THR A 211 1.07 9.53 6.41
C THR A 211 -0.18 9.34 7.28
N ASN A 212 -0.07 8.56 8.34
CA ASN A 212 -1.07 8.45 9.39
C ASN A 212 -0.41 8.88 10.70
N ILE A 213 -0.97 9.88 11.37
CA ILE A 213 -0.38 10.52 12.55
C ILE A 213 -1.47 10.69 13.61
N LEU A 214 -1.29 10.01 14.75
CA LEU A 214 -2.13 10.10 15.95
C LEU A 214 -3.63 9.77 15.72
N GLY A 215 -3.90 8.76 14.89
CA GLY A 215 -5.25 8.25 14.65
C GLY A 215 -5.27 6.79 14.18
N ASP A 216 -6.35 6.08 14.46
CA ASP A 216 -6.63 4.76 13.87
C ASP A 216 -7.37 4.94 12.54
N SER A 217 -6.63 5.05 11.44
CA SER A 217 -7.17 5.36 10.11
C SER A 217 -6.43 4.63 9.00
N ILE A 218 -7.05 4.53 7.82
CA ILE A 218 -6.50 3.88 6.62
C ILE A 218 -6.09 4.96 5.62
N VAL A 219 -4.78 5.09 5.39
CA VAL A 219 -4.18 6.07 4.49
C VAL A 219 -3.53 5.36 3.29
N LYS A 220 -3.87 5.79 2.07
CA LYS A 220 -3.43 5.16 0.81
C LYS A 220 -2.99 6.18 -0.24
N ALA A 221 -1.77 6.07 -0.78
CA ALA A 221 -1.28 6.88 -1.89
C ALA A 221 -0.81 5.97 -3.04
N LEU A 222 -1.56 5.92 -4.14
CA LEU A 222 -1.37 4.96 -5.24
C LEU A 222 -1.14 5.72 -6.56
N GLY A 223 0.12 5.88 -6.99
CA GLY A 223 0.48 6.55 -8.24
C GLY A 223 1.86 7.20 -8.28
N ILE A 224 2.00 8.20 -9.15
CA ILE A 224 3.23 8.98 -9.38
C ILE A 224 3.09 10.36 -8.71
N LEU A 225 4.01 10.75 -7.84
CA LEU A 225 3.97 12.02 -7.09
C LEU A 225 2.64 12.21 -6.34
N THR A 226 2.12 11.15 -5.72
CA THR A 226 0.86 11.20 -4.96
C THR A 226 1.09 11.31 -3.46
N ALA A 227 0.16 11.91 -2.74
CA ALA A 227 0.24 12.14 -1.31
C ALA A 227 -1.10 11.80 -0.63
N ALA A 228 -1.05 11.17 0.53
CA ALA A 228 -2.21 10.92 1.37
C ALA A 228 -1.84 11.16 2.84
N GLY A 229 -2.63 11.90 3.61
CA GLY A 229 -2.29 12.27 4.99
C GLY A 229 -3.48 12.28 5.96
N ASN A 230 -3.36 11.62 7.10
CA ASN A 230 -4.27 11.72 8.23
C ASN A 230 -3.51 12.29 9.44
N LEU A 231 -3.99 13.40 9.99
CA LEU A 231 -3.48 14.00 11.23
C LEU A 231 -4.62 14.16 12.23
N LEU A 232 -4.60 13.30 13.25
CA LEU A 232 -5.61 13.15 14.30
C LEU A 232 -7.00 12.70 13.79
N GLY A 233 -7.65 11.85 14.60
CA GLY A 233 -8.96 11.29 14.30
C GLY A 233 -8.93 9.87 13.71
N ASN A 234 -10.03 9.16 13.90
CA ASN A 234 -10.15 7.71 13.79
C ASN A 234 -11.24 7.30 12.78
N GLY A 235 -11.16 6.08 12.26
CA GLY A 235 -12.10 5.55 11.26
C GLY A 235 -11.99 6.19 9.87
N ASN A 236 -10.98 7.02 9.61
CA ASN A 236 -10.86 7.72 8.32
C ASN A 236 -10.31 6.80 7.22
N LEU A 237 -10.80 6.99 6.00
CA LEU A 237 -10.26 6.42 4.78
C LEU A 237 -9.74 7.56 3.91
N VAL A 238 -8.44 7.86 4.00
CA VAL A 238 -7.77 8.90 3.21
C VAL A 238 -7.04 8.24 2.05
N THR A 239 -7.48 8.49 0.82
CA THR A 239 -6.99 7.78 -0.36
C THR A 239 -6.70 8.75 -1.51
N SER A 240 -5.44 8.86 -1.91
CA SER A 240 -5.09 9.37 -3.24
C SER A 240 -4.94 8.18 -4.18
N ALA A 241 -5.96 7.87 -4.98
CA ALA A 241 -5.94 6.75 -5.91
C ALA A 241 -6.84 6.93 -7.13
N GLY A 242 -6.25 6.73 -8.30
CA GLY A 242 -6.91 6.35 -9.54
C GLY A 242 -6.59 4.91 -9.94
N PRO A 243 -6.78 4.53 -11.21
CA PRO A 243 -6.44 3.20 -11.72
C PRO A 243 -4.92 3.13 -11.83
N TYR A 244 -4.26 2.37 -10.95
CA TYR A 244 -2.80 2.23 -10.95
C TYR A 244 -2.29 1.80 -12.34
N PRO A 245 -1.28 2.48 -12.94
CA PRO A 245 -0.42 3.53 -12.37
C PRO A 245 -0.87 4.98 -12.69
N ASN A 246 -2.04 5.19 -13.28
CA ASN A 246 -2.45 6.44 -13.96
C ASN A 246 -2.82 7.63 -13.03
N THR A 247 -2.59 7.52 -11.72
CA THR A 247 -2.73 8.65 -10.79
C THR A 247 -1.44 9.47 -10.80
N THR A 248 -1.52 10.78 -11.04
CA THR A 248 -0.38 11.69 -11.00
C THR A 248 -0.68 12.88 -10.10
N LEU A 249 0.31 13.41 -9.37
CA LEU A 249 0.22 14.72 -8.68
C LEU A 249 -1.06 14.91 -7.85
N SER A 250 -1.49 13.88 -7.11
CA SER A 250 -2.79 13.81 -6.43
C SER A 250 -2.61 13.79 -4.91
N LEU A 251 -3.38 14.59 -4.16
CA LEU A 251 -3.20 14.84 -2.73
C LEU A 251 -4.52 14.65 -1.97
N ALA A 252 -4.57 13.68 -1.06
CA ALA A 252 -5.68 13.48 -0.13
C ALA A 252 -5.27 13.85 1.31
N PHE A 253 -6.09 14.56 2.08
CA PHE A 253 -5.81 14.81 3.50
C PHE A 253 -7.05 14.83 4.41
N ASN A 254 -6.87 14.43 5.67
CA ASN A 254 -7.84 14.58 6.76
C ASN A 254 -7.14 15.11 8.00
N PHE A 255 -7.57 16.25 8.52
CA PHE A 255 -7.05 16.88 9.72
C PHE A 255 -8.16 17.05 10.77
N PHE A 256 -7.92 16.58 12.00
CA PHE A 256 -8.82 16.76 13.15
C PHE A 256 -10.26 16.26 12.93
N GLY A 257 -10.44 15.10 12.31
CA GLY A 257 -11.77 14.60 11.93
C GLY A 257 -11.91 13.10 11.97
N ASP A 258 -13.10 12.59 12.30
CA ASP A 258 -13.41 11.17 12.48
C ASP A 258 -14.36 10.63 11.39
N ASN A 259 -14.14 9.37 10.99
CA ASN A 259 -14.98 8.61 10.05
C ASN A 259 -15.17 9.27 8.67
N ASN A 260 -14.21 10.07 8.20
CA ASN A 260 -14.24 10.68 6.87
C ASN A 260 -13.67 9.76 5.78
N THR A 261 -14.32 9.74 4.62
CA THR A 261 -13.80 9.15 3.39
C THR A 261 -13.31 10.25 2.46
N VAL A 262 -12.00 10.47 2.39
CA VAL A 262 -11.38 11.48 1.52
C VAL A 262 -10.73 10.77 0.34
N THR A 263 -11.17 11.07 -0.89
CA THR A 263 -10.63 10.45 -2.12
C THR A 263 -10.14 11.50 -3.11
N ALA A 264 -8.82 11.66 -3.23
CA ALA A 264 -8.21 12.36 -4.35
C ALA A 264 -8.07 11.39 -5.53
N GLY A 265 -8.64 11.78 -6.68
CA GLY A 265 -8.90 10.89 -7.81
C GLY A 265 -7.90 11.03 -8.94
N TRP A 266 -8.43 11.03 -10.18
CA TRP A 266 -7.67 10.72 -11.38
C TRP A 266 -7.11 11.99 -12.05
N GLY A 267 -5.91 11.87 -12.63
CA GLY A 267 -5.23 12.94 -13.34
C GLY A 267 -4.46 13.91 -12.43
N PRO A 268 -3.63 14.79 -13.03
CA PRO A 268 -2.72 15.67 -12.31
C PRO A 268 -3.47 16.73 -11.50
N PHE A 269 -2.97 17.04 -10.30
CA PHE A 269 -3.49 18.07 -9.40
C PHE A 269 -4.92 17.85 -8.90
N ALA A 270 -5.33 16.60 -8.67
CA ALA A 270 -6.53 16.31 -7.88
C ALA A 270 -6.21 16.46 -6.38
N ILE A 271 -6.86 17.39 -5.69
CA ILE A 271 -6.67 17.63 -4.24
C ILE A 271 -8.00 17.43 -3.51
N ALA A 272 -8.03 16.58 -2.48
CA ALA A 272 -9.19 16.33 -1.62
C ALA A 272 -8.81 16.52 -0.15
N GLY A 273 -9.61 17.25 0.63
CA GLY A 273 -9.28 17.61 2.01
C GLY A 273 -10.48 17.64 2.96
N ALA A 274 -10.31 17.04 4.13
CA ALA A 274 -11.18 17.23 5.30
C ALA A 274 -10.42 17.98 6.41
N ILE A 275 -11.04 18.99 7.01
CA ILE A 275 -10.51 19.74 8.16
C ILE A 275 -11.66 19.96 9.16
N SER A 276 -11.53 19.43 10.39
CA SER A 276 -12.57 19.53 11.43
C SER A 276 -13.95 19.09 10.92
N GLN A 277 -14.00 17.91 10.31
CA GLN A 277 -15.20 17.29 9.76
C GLN A 277 -15.39 15.91 10.36
N ASN A 278 -16.64 15.46 10.51
CA ASN A 278 -16.95 14.08 10.89
C ASN A 278 -17.95 13.48 9.88
N LEU A 279 -17.83 12.18 9.60
CA LEU A 279 -18.75 11.41 8.74
C LEU A 279 -18.92 12.00 7.31
N ARG A 280 -17.87 12.62 6.75
CA ARG A 280 -17.90 13.23 5.40
C ARG A 280 -17.26 12.35 4.33
N THR A 281 -17.92 12.27 3.18
CA THR A 281 -17.34 11.74 1.95
C THR A 281 -16.92 12.90 1.04
N ILE A 282 -15.62 13.11 0.88
CA ILE A 282 -15.03 14.22 0.11
C ILE A 282 -14.22 13.63 -1.05
N THR A 283 -14.79 13.65 -2.25
CA THR A 283 -14.17 13.06 -3.45
C THR A 283 -13.75 14.13 -4.45
N ARG A 284 -12.66 13.87 -5.19
CA ARG A 284 -12.13 14.74 -6.24
C ARG A 284 -11.65 13.92 -7.44
N SER A 285 -12.59 13.42 -8.24
CA SER A 285 -12.32 12.49 -9.34
C SER A 285 -11.57 13.08 -10.55
N LEU A 286 -11.37 14.41 -10.59
CA LEU A 286 -10.78 15.17 -11.69
C LEU A 286 -9.85 16.27 -11.15
N PRO A 287 -8.87 16.76 -11.95
CA PRO A 287 -7.98 17.87 -11.59
C PRO A 287 -8.70 19.06 -10.94
N GLY A 288 -8.09 19.65 -9.91
CA GLY A 288 -8.66 20.70 -9.05
C GLY A 288 -8.81 20.24 -7.59
N VAL A 289 -9.31 21.15 -6.76
CA VAL A 289 -9.38 21.06 -5.29
C VAL A 289 -10.81 20.78 -4.82
N ASN A 290 -10.96 20.04 -3.73
CA ASN A 290 -12.19 19.91 -2.94
C ASN A 290 -11.82 19.83 -1.44
N VAL A 291 -12.02 20.91 -0.67
CA VAL A 291 -11.77 20.94 0.78
C VAL A 291 -13.05 21.25 1.52
N ASN A 292 -13.47 20.39 2.45
CA ASN A 292 -14.75 20.48 3.18
C ASN A 292 -15.99 20.65 2.27
N GLY A 293 -15.93 20.19 1.02
CA GLY A 293 -16.98 20.38 0.00
C GLY A 293 -16.80 21.62 -0.88
N ILE A 294 -15.88 22.53 -0.54
CA ILE A 294 -15.55 23.72 -1.34
C ILE A 294 -14.67 23.28 -2.51
N MET A 295 -15.23 23.31 -3.72
CA MET A 295 -14.53 22.91 -4.95
C MET A 295 -13.94 24.11 -5.69
N ALA A 296 -12.66 24.03 -6.05
CA ALA A 296 -11.95 25.07 -6.81
C ALA A 296 -11.09 24.46 -7.92
N GLY A 297 -11.17 24.99 -9.14
CA GLY A 297 -10.43 24.45 -10.29
C GLY A 297 -11.01 23.17 -10.91
N GLY A 298 -10.43 22.76 -12.03
CA GLY A 298 -11.02 21.82 -12.98
C GLY A 298 -11.82 22.53 -14.08
N ALA A 299 -11.97 21.91 -15.25
CA ALA A 299 -12.47 22.58 -16.46
C ALA A 299 -13.86 23.25 -16.32
N ALA A 300 -14.72 22.73 -15.45
CA ALA A 300 -16.04 23.33 -15.16
C ALA A 300 -15.95 24.72 -14.50
N ALA A 301 -14.89 25.00 -13.72
CA ALA A 301 -14.73 26.28 -13.01
C ALA A 301 -14.38 27.46 -13.93
N VAL A 302 -14.00 27.19 -15.19
CA VAL A 302 -13.59 28.23 -16.17
C VAL A 302 -14.76 28.69 -17.06
N GLY A 303 -15.94 28.07 -16.92
CA GLY A 303 -17.08 28.31 -17.82
C GLY A 303 -18.11 29.37 -17.39
N SER A 304 -18.17 29.71 -16.10
CA SER A 304 -19.23 30.58 -15.54
C SER A 304 -18.96 32.08 -15.72
N SER A 305 -17.72 32.48 -16.01
CA SER A 305 -17.36 33.87 -16.34
C SER A 305 -17.73 34.29 -17.76
N ARG A 306 -18.74 33.66 -18.38
CA ARG A 306 -19.54 34.30 -19.43
C ARG A 306 -20.23 35.51 -18.83
N LYS A 307 -19.52 36.65 -18.88
CA LYS A 307 -20.05 38.01 -18.72
C LYS A 307 -21.48 38.03 -19.27
N ALA A 308 -22.46 38.27 -18.40
CA ALA A 308 -23.85 38.31 -18.81
C ALA A 308 -23.96 39.22 -20.03
N ALA A 309 -24.52 38.69 -21.13
CA ALA A 309 -24.71 39.49 -22.32
C ALA A 309 -25.53 40.73 -21.90
N PRO A 310 -25.08 41.95 -22.24
CA PRO A 310 -25.79 43.15 -21.82
C PRO A 310 -27.24 43.01 -22.29
N ALA A 311 -28.18 43.10 -21.35
CA ALA A 311 -29.58 42.89 -21.66
C ALA A 311 -29.96 43.85 -22.79
N ALA A 312 -30.42 43.30 -23.91
CA ALA A 312 -30.80 44.10 -25.05
C ALA A 312 -31.94 45.02 -24.61
N ALA A 313 -31.65 46.32 -24.52
CA ALA A 313 -32.65 47.31 -24.18
C ALA A 313 -33.78 47.20 -25.21
N GLY A 314 -35.01 46.96 -24.73
CA GLY A 314 -36.14 46.75 -25.60
C GLY A 314 -36.40 47.99 -26.44
N THR A 315 -36.07 47.94 -27.73
CA THR A 315 -36.41 49.00 -28.66
C THR A 315 -37.93 49.09 -28.73
N ASN A 316 -38.50 50.23 -28.31
CA ASN A 316 -39.94 50.45 -28.41
C ASN A 316 -40.40 50.27 -29.86
N THR A 317 -41.54 49.59 -30.02
CA THR A 317 -42.19 49.45 -31.32
C THR A 317 -42.84 50.77 -31.70
N GLU A 318 -42.37 51.40 -32.78
CA GLU A 318 -43.07 52.50 -33.43
C GLU A 318 -43.26 52.17 -34.92
N THR A 319 -44.45 52.44 -35.43
CA THR A 319 -44.95 51.88 -36.69
C THR A 319 -44.98 52.94 -37.78
N THR A 320 -44.03 52.87 -38.73
CA THR A 320 -44.05 53.73 -39.93
C THR A 320 -43.82 52.90 -41.18
N THR A 321 -44.85 52.83 -42.02
CA THR A 321 -44.79 52.26 -43.37
C THR A 321 -44.20 53.26 -44.37
N THR A 322 -43.20 52.87 -45.16
CA THR A 322 -43.11 53.33 -46.56
C THR A 322 -42.30 52.41 -47.49
N THR A 323 -42.79 52.40 -48.71
CA THR A 323 -42.40 51.68 -49.93
C THR A 323 -40.97 51.87 -50.47
N SER A 324 -40.54 50.87 -51.25
CA SER A 324 -39.78 50.98 -52.52
C SER A 324 -38.27 50.71 -52.59
N ALA A 325 -37.98 49.64 -53.34
CA ALA A 325 -37.06 49.58 -54.50
C ALA A 325 -35.53 49.43 -54.32
N SER A 326 -35.06 48.28 -54.84
CA SER A 326 -33.98 48.12 -55.85
C SER A 326 -32.59 47.60 -55.46
N SER A 327 -32.23 46.49 -56.11
CA SER A 327 -30.87 46.04 -56.51
C SER A 327 -29.82 45.69 -55.46
N GLY A 328 -29.14 44.54 -55.65
CA GLY A 328 -28.03 44.11 -54.79
C GLY A 328 -27.63 42.64 -54.93
N LYS A 329 -27.11 42.22 -56.08
CA LYS A 329 -26.64 40.83 -56.29
C LYS A 329 -25.43 40.50 -55.40
N LYS A 330 -25.47 39.36 -54.71
CA LYS A 330 -24.41 38.32 -54.76
C LYS A 330 -24.90 36.99 -54.17
N ALA A 331 -24.30 35.90 -54.63
CA ALA A 331 -24.65 34.53 -54.24
C ALA A 331 -23.58 33.92 -53.32
N SER A 332 -23.91 32.86 -52.58
CA SER A 332 -23.30 31.53 -52.81
C SER A 332 -23.94 30.42 -51.95
N ALA A 333 -23.74 29.17 -52.38
CA ALA A 333 -23.73 27.94 -51.59
C ALA A 333 -24.88 27.69 -50.58
N SER A 334 -25.98 27.12 -51.08
CA SER A 334 -26.75 26.17 -50.28
C SER A 334 -25.88 24.97 -49.90
N ASN A 335 -26.04 24.42 -48.69
CA ASN A 335 -25.49 23.09 -48.37
C ASN A 335 -26.34 22.34 -47.33
N THR A 336 -27.44 21.75 -47.80
CA THR A 336 -28.39 20.95 -47.01
C THR A 336 -27.71 19.72 -46.40
N ARG A 337 -27.55 19.65 -45.07
CA ARG A 337 -26.97 18.48 -44.40
C ARG A 337 -27.97 17.62 -43.64
N VAL A 338 -28.73 16.85 -44.43
CA VAL A 338 -29.23 15.49 -44.17
C VAL A 338 -29.36 15.03 -42.71
N VAL A 339 -30.59 14.82 -42.25
CA VAL A 339 -30.89 14.03 -41.04
C VAL A 339 -30.64 12.55 -41.34
N GLY A 340 -29.53 12.01 -40.81
CA GLY A 340 -29.17 10.59 -40.98
C GLY A 340 -29.63 9.73 -39.80
N GLN A 341 -30.72 8.97 -39.97
CA GLN A 341 -31.14 7.96 -38.98
C GLN A 341 -30.11 6.83 -38.88
N ARG A 342 -29.52 6.60 -37.70
CA ARG A 342 -28.58 5.49 -37.49
C ARG A 342 -29.31 4.22 -37.03
N LYS A 343 -29.58 3.33 -37.98
CA LYS A 343 -30.27 2.05 -37.79
C LYS A 343 -29.44 1.08 -36.91
N SER A 344 -30.04 0.57 -35.83
CA SER A 344 -29.39 -0.41 -34.96
C SER A 344 -29.20 -1.77 -35.67
N PRO A 345 -28.03 -2.42 -35.58
CA PRO A 345 -27.84 -3.78 -36.08
C PRO A 345 -28.55 -4.81 -35.18
N ALA A 346 -29.09 -5.86 -35.78
CA ALA A 346 -29.82 -6.90 -35.06
C ALA A 346 -28.88 -7.84 -34.28
N THR A 347 -29.29 -8.28 -33.10
CA THR A 347 -28.58 -9.29 -32.32
C THR A 347 -28.75 -10.67 -32.97
N ALA A 348 -27.65 -11.25 -33.46
CA ALA A 348 -27.67 -12.57 -34.06
C ALA A 348 -27.99 -13.66 -33.00
N ARG A 349 -28.87 -14.59 -33.36
CA ARG A 349 -29.05 -15.86 -32.63
C ARG A 349 -27.93 -16.82 -33.01
N THR A 350 -27.20 -17.33 -32.02
CA THR A 350 -26.48 -18.60 -32.11
C THR A 350 -26.94 -19.48 -30.94
N GLY A 351 -27.19 -20.75 -31.21
CA GLY A 351 -27.65 -21.72 -30.23
C GLY A 351 -27.24 -23.14 -30.59
N GLY A 352 -27.47 -24.09 -29.68
CA GLY A 352 -27.11 -25.50 -29.85
C GLY A 352 -25.75 -25.83 -29.23
N GLY A 353 -25.76 -26.62 -28.15
CA GLY A 353 -24.56 -26.98 -27.39
C GLY A 353 -24.85 -27.98 -26.27
N ASN A 354 -25.46 -29.13 -26.63
CA ASN A 354 -25.80 -30.19 -25.68
C ASN A 354 -24.56 -30.94 -25.16
N LYS A 355 -24.77 -31.67 -24.04
CA LYS A 355 -23.86 -32.62 -23.35
C LYS A 355 -22.91 -31.92 -22.34
N LYS A 356 -22.56 -32.55 -21.20
CA LYS A 356 -22.90 -33.89 -20.70
C LYS A 356 -22.96 -33.89 -19.16
N ALA A 357 -23.83 -34.69 -18.56
CA ALA A 357 -23.73 -35.01 -17.14
C ALA A 357 -22.63 -36.08 -16.92
N ALA A 358 -21.93 -36.00 -15.79
CA ALA A 358 -21.08 -37.05 -15.26
C ALA A 358 -21.13 -37.00 -13.73
N GLY A 359 -21.68 -38.04 -13.11
CA GLY A 359 -21.72 -38.21 -11.66
C GLY A 359 -20.81 -39.34 -11.20
N SER A 360 -20.11 -39.14 -10.09
CA SER A 360 -19.37 -40.16 -9.32
C SER A 360 -19.20 -39.60 -7.90
N ALA A 361 -19.61 -40.19 -6.77
CA ALA A 361 -19.85 -41.58 -6.32
C ALA A 361 -18.63 -42.25 -5.61
N ARG A 362 -18.72 -42.24 -4.26
CA ARG A 362 -18.08 -43.07 -3.18
C ARG A 362 -17.40 -44.40 -3.60
N PRO A 363 -16.38 -44.95 -2.87
CA PRO A 363 -16.25 -45.11 -1.38
C PRO A 363 -15.48 -43.99 -0.63
N GLY A 364 -15.07 -44.10 0.66
CA GLY A 364 -15.38 -45.05 1.75
C GLY A 364 -14.20 -45.90 2.32
N ILE A 365 -14.29 -46.32 3.61
CA ILE A 365 -13.38 -47.24 4.37
C ILE A 365 -12.00 -46.62 4.74
N SER A 366 -11.35 -46.78 5.91
CA SER A 366 -11.64 -47.25 7.30
C SER A 366 -10.75 -46.43 8.28
N GLY A 367 -10.77 -46.50 9.62
CA GLY A 367 -11.50 -47.38 10.54
C GLY A 367 -10.60 -48.43 11.22
N LYS A 368 -9.72 -48.03 12.15
CA LYS A 368 -9.00 -48.98 13.04
C LYS A 368 -8.74 -48.39 14.43
N LYS A 369 -9.33 -49.02 15.46
CA LYS A 369 -8.84 -48.97 16.85
C LYS A 369 -7.73 -50.00 16.99
N SER A 370 -6.75 -49.71 17.85
CA SER A 370 -6.24 -50.65 18.85
C SER A 370 -6.05 -49.86 20.14
N ALA A 371 -6.10 -50.55 21.28
CA ALA A 371 -5.70 -50.01 22.57
C ALA A 371 -4.89 -51.09 23.29
N GLU A 372 -3.78 -50.66 23.89
CA GLU A 372 -3.06 -51.30 25.00
C GLU A 372 -2.32 -50.16 25.74
#